data_AF-A0A7C4BEU4-F1
#
_entry.id   AF-A0A7C4BEU4-F1
#
_cell.length_a   1.000
_cell.length_b   1.000
_cell.length_c   1.000
_cell.angle_alpha   90.00
_cell.angle_beta   90.00
_cell.angle_gamma   90.00
#
_symmetry.space_group_name_H-M   'P 1'
#
loop_
_entity.id
_entity.type
_entity.pdbx_description
1 polymer ?
#
loop_
_entity_poly.entity_id
_entity_poly.type
_entity_poly.pdbx_seq_one_letter_code
_entity_poly.pdbx_strand_id
1 'polypeptide(L)'
;MSQRRPRTVYTVAYAAIGAAVYYMLLFLPGVPVVGAPKIEMEVGAALSPVLGVLLGPVAGFVAVLTGNVLKFLTTPSIYSLPFIPAAPLSALAAGLLTEKRWSASAVIMMAMLVTALFAPPFNPVSEHWYVYIVAFYDKIAALVLIPVVVWLLRREGEVRYYVALYLLMFVSREFDKAFGCTIFAFPQVYQFTKVSSA
;
A
#
# COMPACT_ATOMS: atom_id res chain seq x y z
N MET A 1 -1.74 24.04 25.60
CA MET A 1 -2.87 23.13 25.37
C MET A 1 -2.35 21.70 25.36
N SER A 2 -2.60 20.94 26.42
CA SER A 2 -2.14 19.55 26.56
C SER A 2 -2.98 18.65 25.63
N GLN A 3 -2.39 18.17 24.54
CA GLN A 3 -2.99 17.14 23.69
C GLN A 3 -3.12 15.86 24.51
N ARG A 4 -4.31 15.61 25.05
CA ARG A 4 -4.64 14.31 25.65
C ARG A 4 -4.50 13.26 24.55
N ARG A 5 -3.56 12.31 24.71
CA ARG A 5 -3.48 11.13 23.85
C ARG A 5 -4.89 10.54 23.72
N PRO A 6 -5.40 10.26 22.50
CA PRO A 6 -6.68 9.58 22.36
C PRO A 6 -6.64 8.31 23.20
N ARG A 7 -7.66 8.09 24.03
CA ARG A 7 -7.74 6.86 24.83
C ARG A 7 -7.69 5.67 23.86
N THR A 8 -6.85 4.69 24.17
CA THR A 8 -6.67 3.46 23.38
C THR A 8 -8.01 2.83 22.96
N VAL A 9 -9.03 2.95 23.81
CA VAL A 9 -10.41 2.53 23.55
C VAL A 9 -10.97 3.10 22.24
N TYR A 10 -10.76 4.39 21.96
CA TYR A 10 -11.25 5.01 20.72
C TYR A 10 -10.49 4.52 19.49
N THR A 11 -9.18 4.34 19.60
CA THR A 11 -8.36 3.80 18.50
C THR A 11 -8.84 2.41 18.11
N VAL A 12 -9.13 1.56 19.11
CA VAL A 12 -9.66 0.21 18.89
C VAL A 12 -11.06 0.26 18.28
N ALA A 13 -11.94 1.12 18.80
CA ALA A 13 -13.30 1.28 18.27
C ALA A 13 -13.31 1.73 16.80
N TYR A 14 -12.53 2.75 16.46
CA TYR A 14 -12.41 3.23 15.08
C TYR A 14 -11.75 2.21 14.16
N ALA A 15 -10.74 1.48 14.64
CA ALA A 15 -10.13 0.40 13.87
C ALA A 15 -11.13 -0.73 13.60
N ALA A 16 -11.98 -1.09 14.57
CA ALA A 16 -13.01 -2.12 14.40
C ALA A 16 -14.09 -1.71 13.38
N ILE A 17 -14.59 -0.46 13.48
CA ILE A 17 -15.55 0.09 12.51
C ILE A 17 -14.90 0.16 11.12
N GLY A 18 -13.66 0.67 11.03
CA GLY A 18 -12.90 0.75 9.79
C GLY A 18 -12.66 -0.63 9.16
N ALA A 19 -12.38 -1.66 9.98
CA ALA A 19 -12.21 -3.03 9.51
C ALA A 19 -13.50 -3.59 8.93
N ALA A 20 -14.64 -3.35 9.58
CA ALA A 20 -15.94 -3.78 9.08
C ALA A 20 -16.28 -3.10 7.74
N VAL A 21 -16.07 -1.78 7.64
CA VAL A 21 -16.27 -1.04 6.38
C VAL A 21 -15.33 -1.55 5.29
N TYR A 22 -14.04 -1.71 5.60
CA TYR A 22 -13.06 -2.21 4.64
C TYR A 22 -13.40 -3.61 4.15
N TYR A 23 -13.79 -4.51 5.06
CA TYR A 23 -14.23 -5.86 4.72
C TYR A 23 -15.43 -5.85 3.77
N MET A 24 -16.40 -4.96 3.98
CA MET A 24 -17.51 -4.80 3.04
C MET A 24 -17.05 -4.29 1.67
N LEU A 25 -16.06 -3.39 1.65
CA LEU A 25 -15.50 -2.87 0.39
C LEU A 25 -14.76 -3.93 -0.42
N LEU A 26 -14.28 -5.00 0.21
CA LEU A 26 -13.57 -6.10 -0.45
C LEU A 26 -14.46 -7.02 -1.28
N PHE A 27 -15.78 -6.94 -1.12
CA PHE A 27 -16.77 -7.67 -1.93
C PHE A 27 -17.17 -6.92 -3.22
N LEU A 28 -16.69 -5.70 -3.42
CA LEU A 28 -16.92 -5.01 -4.69
C LEU A 28 -16.19 -5.75 -5.82
N PRO A 29 -16.81 -5.86 -7.02
CA PRO A 29 -16.18 -6.47 -8.17
C PRO A 29 -14.87 -5.73 -8.50
N GLY A 30 -13.82 -6.51 -8.76
CA GLY A 30 -12.52 -5.98 -9.14
C GLY A 30 -12.56 -5.28 -10.49
N VAL A 31 -11.59 -4.38 -10.72
CA VAL A 31 -11.39 -3.79 -12.04
C VAL A 31 -10.37 -4.64 -12.80
N PRO A 32 -10.67 -5.11 -14.02
CA PRO A 32 -9.71 -5.89 -14.80
C PRO A 32 -8.48 -5.04 -15.12
N VAL A 33 -7.30 -5.62 -14.94
CA VAL A 33 -6.04 -4.94 -15.25
C VAL A 33 -5.83 -4.93 -16.77
N VAL A 34 -5.65 -3.73 -17.33
CA VAL A 34 -5.36 -3.55 -18.75
C VAL A 34 -4.06 -4.28 -19.10
N GLY A 35 -4.12 -5.23 -20.03
CA GLY A 35 -2.97 -6.04 -20.45
C GLY A 35 -2.82 -7.40 -19.73
N ALA A 36 -3.63 -7.70 -18.71
CA ALA A 36 -3.64 -8.99 -18.03
C ALA A 36 -5.08 -9.44 -17.70
N PRO A 37 -5.82 -10.04 -18.65
CA PRO A 37 -7.25 -10.30 -18.53
C PRO A 37 -7.65 -11.32 -17.44
N LYS A 38 -6.68 -12.00 -16.80
CA LYS A 38 -6.90 -12.93 -15.69
C LYS A 38 -6.56 -12.35 -14.31
N ILE A 39 -6.12 -11.08 -14.25
CA ILE A 39 -5.74 -10.42 -12.99
C ILE A 39 -6.71 -9.25 -12.75
N GLU A 40 -7.43 -9.32 -11.64
CA GLU A 40 -8.33 -8.26 -11.20
C GLU A 40 -7.68 -7.47 -10.07
N MET A 41 -7.78 -6.14 -10.13
CA MET A 41 -7.37 -5.27 -9.04
C MET A 41 -8.56 -5.04 -8.12
N GLU A 42 -8.41 -5.40 -6.85
CA GLU A 42 -9.47 -5.24 -5.85
C GLU A 42 -9.76 -3.75 -5.58
N VAL A 43 -10.99 -3.31 -5.85
CA VAL A 43 -11.43 -1.92 -5.61
C VAL A 43 -11.32 -1.57 -4.13
N GLY A 44 -11.62 -2.51 -3.24
CA GLY A 44 -11.46 -2.33 -1.80
C GLY A 44 -10.02 -1.98 -1.42
N ALA A 45 -9.02 -2.69 -1.97
CA ALA A 45 -7.62 -2.38 -1.75
C ALA A 45 -7.25 -0.98 -2.28
N ALA A 46 -7.84 -0.54 -3.39
CA ALA A 46 -7.64 0.81 -3.93
C ALA A 46 -8.10 1.92 -2.98
N LEU A 47 -9.05 1.63 -2.09
CA LEU A 47 -9.55 2.56 -1.08
C LEU A 47 -8.80 2.47 0.26
N SER A 48 -7.82 1.57 0.42
CA SER A 48 -7.05 1.46 1.66
C SER A 48 -6.36 2.76 2.11
N PRO A 49 -5.79 3.60 1.21
CA PRO A 49 -5.25 4.90 1.60
C PRO A 49 -6.28 5.80 2.31
N VAL A 50 -7.55 5.73 1.91
CA VAL A 50 -8.62 6.56 2.48
C VAL A 50 -8.78 6.27 3.96
N LEU A 51 -8.74 5.00 4.36
CA LEU A 51 -8.81 4.63 5.77
C LEU A 51 -7.56 5.07 6.54
N GLY A 52 -6.39 5.08 5.91
CA GLY A 52 -5.17 5.66 6.47
C GLY A 52 -5.29 7.17 6.71
N VAL A 53 -5.85 7.91 5.73
CA VAL A 53 -6.10 9.35 5.85
C VAL A 53 -7.10 9.66 6.98
N LEU A 54 -8.20 8.91 7.05
CA LEU A 54 -9.30 9.17 8.00
C LEU A 54 -8.97 8.74 9.43
N LEU A 55 -8.35 7.57 9.61
CA LEU A 55 -8.14 6.95 10.93
C LEU A 55 -6.72 7.18 11.46
N GLY A 56 -5.81 7.68 10.63
CA GLY A 56 -4.39 7.83 10.95
C GLY A 56 -3.60 6.52 10.78
N PRO A 57 -2.28 6.55 11.03
CA PRO A 57 -1.36 5.48 10.65
C PRO A 57 -1.62 4.17 11.38
N VAL A 58 -1.93 4.20 12.68
CA VAL A 58 -2.10 2.98 13.48
C VAL A 58 -3.50 2.38 13.30
N ALA A 59 -4.56 3.17 13.51
CA ALA A 59 -5.92 2.66 13.40
C ALA A 59 -6.28 2.28 11.94
N GLY A 60 -5.82 3.06 10.96
CA GLY A 60 -6.02 2.75 9.54
C GLY A 60 -5.30 1.47 9.11
N PHE A 61 -4.03 1.30 9.52
CA PHE A 61 -3.28 0.07 9.26
C PHE A 61 -3.97 -1.16 9.85
N VAL A 62 -4.36 -1.11 11.14
CA VAL A 62 -5.02 -2.22 11.82
C VAL A 62 -6.39 -2.52 11.21
N ALA A 63 -7.16 -1.50 10.85
CA ALA A 63 -8.46 -1.67 10.20
C ALA A 63 -8.34 -2.47 8.89
N VAL A 64 -7.42 -2.03 8.02
CA VAL A 64 -7.20 -2.65 6.72
C VAL A 64 -6.58 -4.04 6.86
N LEU A 65 -5.66 -4.24 7.80
CA LEU A 65 -5.06 -5.54 8.06
C LEU A 65 -6.09 -6.56 8.53
N THR A 66 -6.93 -6.18 9.50
CA THR A 66 -7.99 -7.05 10.01
C THR A 66 -8.98 -7.41 8.91
N GLY A 67 -9.42 -6.45 8.09
CA GLY A 67 -10.34 -6.77 7.00
C GLY A 67 -9.71 -7.65 5.90
N ASN A 68 -8.42 -7.47 5.58
CA ASN A 68 -7.69 -8.39 4.68
C ASN A 68 -7.59 -9.81 5.26
N VAL A 69 -7.31 -9.95 6.55
CA VAL A 69 -7.27 -11.25 7.23
C VAL A 69 -8.66 -11.92 7.20
N LEU A 70 -9.73 -11.17 7.48
CA LEU A 70 -11.10 -11.69 7.42
C LEU A 70 -11.50 -12.13 6.00
N LYS A 71 -11.11 -11.37 4.97
CA LYS A 71 -11.31 -11.77 3.58
C LYS A 71 -10.57 -13.07 3.28
N PHE A 72 -9.30 -13.17 3.68
CA PHE A 72 -8.52 -14.38 3.51
C PHE A 72 -9.16 -15.59 4.21
N LEU A 73 -9.71 -15.43 5.41
CA LEU A 73 -10.40 -16.51 6.12
C LEU A 73 -11.70 -16.94 5.43
N THR A 74 -12.35 -16.05 4.69
CA THR A 74 -13.61 -16.33 3.98
C THR A 74 -13.36 -17.00 2.63
N THR A 75 -12.36 -16.53 1.89
CA THR A 75 -11.94 -17.09 0.60
C THR A 75 -10.44 -17.41 0.64
N PRO A 76 -10.04 -18.50 1.33
CA PRO A 76 -8.63 -18.81 1.54
C PRO A 76 -7.97 -19.21 0.22
N SER A 77 -6.93 -18.47 -0.14
CA SER A 77 -6.07 -18.78 -1.28
C SER A 77 -4.61 -18.69 -0.86
N ILE A 78 -3.88 -19.79 -1.02
CA ILE A 78 -2.44 -19.87 -0.69
C ILE A 78 -1.65 -18.78 -1.43
N TYR A 79 -2.09 -18.41 -2.64
CA TYR A 79 -1.47 -17.36 -3.44
C TYR A 79 -1.67 -15.94 -2.89
N SER A 80 -2.74 -15.70 -2.12
CA SER A 80 -3.05 -14.39 -1.55
C SER A 80 -2.38 -14.13 -0.19
N LEU A 81 -1.93 -15.18 0.49
CA LEU A 81 -1.34 -15.10 1.84
C LEU A 81 -0.15 -14.11 1.92
N PRO A 82 0.82 -14.13 0.99
CA PRO A 82 1.96 -13.23 1.05
C PRO A 82 1.59 -11.76 0.78
N PHE A 83 0.44 -11.50 0.15
CA PHE A 83 -0.02 -10.17 -0.24
C PHE A 83 -0.93 -9.50 0.80
N ILE A 84 -1.29 -10.21 1.89
CA ILE A 84 -2.11 -9.67 2.99
C ILE A 84 -1.60 -8.31 3.51
N PRO A 85 -0.28 -8.08 3.71
CA PRO A 85 0.24 -6.81 4.22
C PRO A 85 0.22 -5.65 3.21
N ALA A 86 -0.02 -5.91 1.92
CA ALA A 86 0.18 -4.92 0.87
C ALA A 86 -0.78 -3.71 0.98
N ALA A 87 -2.09 -3.96 1.03
CA ALA A 87 -3.08 -2.90 1.24
C ALA A 87 -2.95 -2.18 2.60
N PRO A 88 -2.67 -2.87 3.74
CA PRO A 88 -2.36 -2.23 5.02
C PRO A 88 -1.18 -1.26 4.96
N LEU A 89 -0.09 -1.61 4.26
CA LEU A 89 1.07 -0.74 4.11
C LEU A 89 0.72 0.56 3.37
N SER A 90 -0.17 0.50 2.39
CA SER A 90 -0.74 1.68 1.73
C SER A 90 -1.53 2.57 2.72
N ALA A 91 -2.34 1.98 3.60
CA ALA A 91 -3.05 2.74 4.65
C ALA A 91 -2.08 3.34 5.68
N LEU A 92 -1.03 2.61 6.06
CA LEU A 92 0.03 3.11 6.94
C LEU A 92 0.74 4.32 6.33
N ALA A 93 1.14 4.22 5.06
CA ALA A 93 1.81 5.30 4.34
C ALA A 93 0.93 6.55 4.26
N ALA A 94 -0.35 6.39 3.93
CA ALA A 94 -1.32 7.49 3.91
C ALA A 94 -1.43 8.18 5.27
N GLY A 95 -1.57 7.41 6.35
CA GLY A 95 -1.64 7.95 7.71
C GLY A 95 -0.35 8.62 8.19
N LEU A 96 0.82 8.13 7.79
CA LEU A 96 2.09 8.77 8.11
C LEU A 96 2.27 10.10 7.36
N LEU A 97 1.82 10.15 6.10
CA LEU A 97 1.89 11.36 5.29
C LEU A 97 0.91 12.44 5.77
N THR A 98 -0.30 12.06 6.22
CA THR A 98 -1.24 13.02 6.84
C THR A 98 -0.71 13.58 8.16
N GLU A 99 -0.01 12.77 8.96
CA GLU A 99 0.75 13.22 10.14
C GLU A 99 2.03 14.00 9.81
N LYS A 100 2.32 14.24 8.52
CA LYS A 100 3.51 14.97 8.03
C LYS A 100 4.84 14.29 8.40
N ARG A 101 4.81 12.97 8.64
CA ARG A 101 5.97 12.13 9.00
C ARG A 101 6.64 11.55 7.76
N TRP A 102 7.06 12.44 6.86
CA TRP A 102 7.61 12.09 5.55
C TRP A 102 8.84 11.16 5.61
N SER A 103 9.70 11.32 6.62
CA SER A 103 10.91 10.50 6.77
C SER A 103 10.57 9.03 7.03
N ALA A 104 9.56 8.75 7.85
CA ALA A 104 9.11 7.39 8.12
C ALA A 104 8.56 6.73 6.84
N SER A 105 7.71 7.43 6.10
CA SER A 105 7.18 6.94 4.82
C SER A 105 8.32 6.70 3.81
N ALA A 106 9.25 7.65 3.67
CA ALA A 106 10.37 7.54 2.74
C ALA A 106 11.29 6.36 3.08
N VAL A 107 11.59 6.14 4.36
CA VAL A 107 12.41 5.00 4.81
C VAL A 107 11.72 3.68 4.50
N ILE A 108 10.41 3.56 4.74
CA ILE A 108 9.66 2.33 4.44
C ILE A 108 9.66 2.05 2.93
N MET A 109 9.38 3.05 2.10
CA MET A 109 9.41 2.91 0.63
C MET A 109 10.81 2.55 0.14
N MET A 110 11.83 3.25 0.63
CA MET A 110 13.22 2.97 0.27
C MET A 110 13.65 1.56 0.68
N ALA A 111 13.24 1.10 1.86
CA ALA A 111 13.50 -0.27 2.30
C ALA A 111 12.88 -1.30 1.35
N MET A 112 11.66 -1.08 0.86
CA MET A 112 11.01 -1.97 -0.12
C MET A 112 11.72 -1.98 -1.47
N LEU A 113 12.19 -0.82 -1.93
CA LEU A 113 12.94 -0.70 -3.18
C LEU A 113 14.30 -1.39 -3.09
N VAL A 114 14.99 -1.23 -1.95
CA VAL A 114 16.29 -1.87 -1.69
C VAL A 114 16.13 -3.38 -1.54
N THR A 115 15.11 -3.86 -0.83
CA THR A 115 14.86 -5.31 -0.74
C THR A 115 14.52 -5.91 -2.09
N ALA A 116 13.79 -5.19 -2.94
CA ALA A 116 13.50 -5.63 -4.31
C ALA A 116 14.75 -5.81 -5.17
N LEU A 117 15.81 -4.99 -4.99
CA LEU A 117 17.07 -5.13 -5.74
C LEU A 117 17.75 -6.49 -5.53
N PHE A 118 17.54 -7.12 -4.37
CA PHE A 118 18.09 -8.44 -4.06
C PHE A 118 17.20 -9.59 -4.54
N ALA A 119 16.04 -9.30 -5.13
CA ALA A 119 15.16 -10.34 -5.62
C ALA A 119 15.75 -11.00 -6.89
N PRO A 120 15.54 -12.33 -7.05
CA PRO A 120 16.14 -13.12 -8.14
C PRO A 120 15.98 -12.55 -9.56
N PRO A 121 14.82 -11.96 -9.95
CA PRO A 121 14.64 -11.41 -11.29
C PRO A 121 15.58 -10.25 -11.63
N PHE A 122 16.18 -9.60 -10.63
CA PHE A 122 17.02 -8.42 -10.80
C PHE A 122 18.49 -8.68 -10.49
N ASN A 123 18.85 -9.93 -10.14
CA ASN A 123 20.20 -10.31 -9.76
C ASN A 123 20.82 -11.18 -10.87
N PRO A 124 22.00 -10.83 -11.43
CA PRO A 124 22.86 -9.69 -11.09
C PRO A 124 22.35 -8.35 -11.63
N VAL A 125 22.38 -7.33 -10.76
CA VAL A 125 21.89 -5.98 -11.07
C VAL A 125 22.64 -5.36 -12.25
N SER A 126 23.91 -5.73 -12.46
CA SER A 126 24.72 -5.26 -13.59
C SER A 126 24.11 -5.56 -14.96
N GLU A 127 23.40 -6.69 -15.09
CA GLU A 127 22.82 -7.14 -16.36
C GLU A 127 21.32 -6.85 -16.45
N HIS A 128 20.62 -6.87 -15.31
CA HIS A 128 19.15 -6.76 -15.25
C HIS A 128 18.63 -5.44 -14.69
N TRP A 129 19.48 -4.40 -14.58
CA TRP A 129 19.06 -3.08 -14.07
C TRP A 129 17.87 -2.47 -14.84
N TYR A 130 17.77 -2.69 -16.16
CA TYR A 130 16.69 -2.15 -16.97
C TYR A 130 15.33 -2.74 -16.56
N VAL A 131 15.28 -4.03 -16.20
CA VAL A 131 14.06 -4.71 -15.76
C VAL A 131 13.59 -4.11 -14.44
N TYR A 132 14.53 -3.82 -13.53
CA TYR A 132 14.24 -3.16 -12.27
C TYR A 132 13.64 -1.76 -12.50
N ILE A 133 14.25 -0.94 -13.35
CA ILE A 133 13.73 0.40 -13.64
C ILE A 133 12.33 0.33 -14.27
N VAL A 134 12.11 -0.55 -15.25
CA VAL A 134 10.79 -0.70 -15.87
C VAL A 134 9.74 -1.21 -14.88
N ALA A 135 10.12 -2.06 -13.92
CA ALA A 135 9.20 -2.57 -12.90
C ALA A 135 8.93 -1.59 -11.74
N PHE A 136 9.88 -0.70 -11.42
CA PHE A 136 9.83 0.15 -10.22
C PHE A 136 9.83 1.67 -10.49
N TYR A 137 9.79 2.14 -11.74
CA TYR A 137 9.87 3.57 -12.07
C TYR A 137 8.81 4.43 -11.35
N ASP A 138 7.57 3.94 -11.24
CA ASP A 138 6.45 4.63 -10.59
C ASP A 138 6.65 4.70 -9.06
N LYS A 139 7.24 3.66 -8.44
CA LYS A 139 7.59 3.67 -7.01
C LYS A 139 8.77 4.60 -6.70
N ILE A 140 9.73 4.70 -7.62
CA ILE A 140 10.83 5.69 -7.52
C ILE A 140 10.27 7.11 -7.62
N ALA A 141 9.35 7.36 -8.56
CA ALA A 141 8.65 8.64 -8.65
C ALA A 141 7.86 8.95 -7.37
N ALA A 142 7.18 7.95 -6.79
CA ALA A 142 6.48 8.10 -5.51
C ALA A 142 7.43 8.48 -4.37
N LEU A 143 8.61 7.85 -4.27
CA LEU A 143 9.62 8.19 -3.27
C LEU A 143 10.05 9.66 -3.35
N VAL A 144 10.27 10.17 -4.57
CA VAL A 144 10.62 11.58 -4.80
C VAL A 144 9.45 12.52 -4.48
N LEU A 145 8.21 12.08 -4.68
CA LEU A 145 7.01 12.87 -4.39
C LEU A 145 6.67 12.98 -2.89
N ILE A 146 7.11 12.04 -2.04
CA ILE A 146 6.85 12.08 -0.59
C ILE A 146 7.14 13.45 0.06
N PRO A 147 8.33 14.07 -0.09
CA PRO A 147 8.61 15.38 0.49
C PRO A 147 7.73 16.49 -0.13
N VAL A 148 7.39 16.39 -1.42
CA VAL A 148 6.53 17.35 -2.13
C VAL A 148 5.10 17.32 -1.57
N VAL A 149 4.56 16.12 -1.33
CA VAL A 149 3.23 15.94 -0.71
C VAL A 149 3.17 16.61 0.65
N VAL A 150 4.15 16.36 1.52
CA VAL A 150 4.17 16.96 2.85
C VAL A 150 4.42 18.47 2.80
N TRP A 151 5.19 18.95 1.84
CA TRP A 151 5.35 20.39 1.60
C TRP A 151 4.02 21.03 1.20
N LEU A 152 3.24 20.41 0.30
CA LEU A 152 1.91 20.90 -0.11
C LEU A 152 0.91 20.87 1.07
N LEU A 153 0.89 19.80 1.87
CA LEU A 153 0.02 19.67 3.07
C LEU A 153 0.33 20.70 4.16
N ARG A 154 1.49 21.36 4.13
CA ARG A 154 1.85 22.43 5.07
C ARG A 154 1.42 23.81 4.59
N ARG A 155 1.05 23.96 3.33
CA ARG A 155 0.63 25.24 2.75
C ARG A 155 -0.87 25.41 2.89
N GLU A 156 -1.29 26.66 3.07
CA GLU A 156 -2.69 27.03 3.05
C GLU A 156 -3.19 27.17 1.60
N GLY A 157 -4.48 26.88 1.40
CA GLY A 157 -5.19 26.96 0.12
C GLY A 157 -5.93 25.68 -0.24
N GLU A 158 -7.22 25.80 -0.53
CA GLU A 158 -8.11 24.66 -0.80
C GLU A 158 -7.64 23.83 -2.00
N VAL A 159 -7.31 24.47 -3.13
CA VAL A 159 -6.83 23.80 -4.34
C VAL A 159 -5.55 22.99 -4.05
N ARG A 160 -4.61 23.57 -3.29
CA ARG A 160 -3.35 22.90 -2.93
C ARG A 160 -3.61 21.72 -2.02
N TYR A 161 -4.57 21.83 -1.11
CA TYR A 161 -4.97 20.74 -0.23
C TYR A 161 -5.55 19.57 -1.03
N TYR A 162 -6.43 19.82 -2.00
CA TYR A 162 -6.95 18.76 -2.88
C TYR A 162 -5.86 18.10 -3.72
N VAL A 163 -4.93 18.89 -4.29
CA VAL A 163 -3.77 18.37 -5.02
C VAL A 163 -2.88 17.53 -4.09
N ALA A 164 -2.66 17.97 -2.86
CA ALA A 164 -1.88 17.24 -1.87
C ALA A 164 -2.54 15.91 -1.51
N LEU A 165 -3.86 15.88 -1.33
CA LEU A 165 -4.62 14.65 -1.08
C LEU A 165 -4.52 13.69 -2.28
N TYR A 166 -4.68 14.18 -3.51
CA TYR A 166 -4.52 13.36 -4.70
C TYR A 166 -3.13 12.71 -4.77
N LEU A 167 -2.08 13.51 -4.60
CA LEU A 167 -0.70 13.01 -4.62
C LEU A 167 -0.42 12.08 -3.43
N LEU A 168 -1.01 12.35 -2.26
CA LEU A 168 -0.92 11.46 -1.10
C LEU A 168 -1.54 10.09 -1.42
N MET A 169 -2.73 10.06 -2.00
CA MET A 169 -3.40 8.81 -2.39
C MET A 169 -2.56 8.04 -3.41
N PHE A 170 -2.01 8.74 -4.41
CA PHE A 170 -1.12 8.16 -5.41
C PHE A 170 0.12 7.53 -4.75
N VAL A 171 0.87 8.31 -3.95
CA VAL A 171 2.07 7.84 -3.27
C VAL A 171 1.76 6.65 -2.36
N SER A 172 0.64 6.70 -1.64
CA SER A 172 0.23 5.63 -0.72
C SER A 172 -0.09 4.32 -1.46
N ARG A 173 -0.75 4.39 -2.62
CA ARG A 173 -1.00 3.22 -3.47
C ARG A 173 0.28 2.58 -4.00
N GLU A 174 1.34 3.36 -4.20
CA GLU A 174 2.62 2.79 -4.62
C GLU A 174 3.30 1.96 -3.52
N PHE A 175 2.96 2.11 -2.23
CA PHE A 175 3.45 1.20 -1.18
C PHE A 175 2.87 -0.21 -1.32
N ASP A 176 1.58 -0.31 -1.62
CA ASP A 176 0.90 -1.58 -1.88
C ASP A 176 1.57 -2.29 -3.07
N LYS A 177 1.74 -1.57 -4.18
CA LYS A 177 2.42 -2.11 -5.36
C LYS A 177 3.89 -2.43 -5.12
N ALA A 178 4.64 -1.58 -4.40
CA ALA A 178 6.04 -1.84 -4.08
C ALA A 178 6.17 -3.17 -3.35
N PHE A 179 5.38 -3.36 -2.28
CA PHE A 179 5.38 -4.59 -1.51
C PHE A 179 4.93 -5.79 -2.36
N GLY A 180 3.84 -5.66 -3.11
CA GLY A 180 3.34 -6.72 -3.99
C GLY A 180 4.37 -7.15 -5.03
N CYS A 181 5.03 -6.21 -5.72
CA CYS A 181 6.09 -6.50 -6.68
C CYS A 181 7.30 -7.18 -6.02
N THR A 182 7.71 -6.72 -4.84
CA THR A 182 8.82 -7.34 -4.10
C THR A 182 8.50 -8.78 -3.71
N ILE A 183 7.30 -9.04 -3.19
CA ILE A 183 6.85 -10.39 -2.81
C ILE A 183 6.73 -11.30 -4.03
N PHE A 184 6.18 -10.80 -5.13
CA PHE A 184 6.06 -11.56 -6.38
C PHE A 184 7.41 -11.94 -6.97
N ALA A 185 8.44 -11.11 -6.76
CA ALA A 185 9.79 -11.37 -7.25
C ALA A 185 10.52 -12.51 -6.52
N PHE A 186 10.01 -13.01 -5.39
CA PHE A 186 10.62 -14.15 -4.70
C PHE A 186 10.29 -15.50 -5.39
N PRO A 187 11.25 -16.44 -5.51
CA PRO A 187 11.13 -17.62 -6.37
C PRO A 187 9.98 -18.55 -6.01
N GLN A 188 9.68 -18.67 -4.72
CA GLN A 188 8.60 -19.51 -4.23
C GLN A 188 7.27 -19.06 -4.84
N VAL A 189 7.00 -17.75 -4.91
CA VAL A 189 5.76 -17.21 -5.50
C VAL A 189 5.79 -17.26 -7.05
N TYR A 190 6.96 -17.03 -7.65
CA TYR A 190 7.16 -17.02 -9.10
C TYR A 190 7.03 -18.42 -9.76
N GLN A 191 7.42 -19.48 -9.07
CA GLN A 191 7.32 -20.84 -9.62
C GLN A 191 5.89 -21.40 -9.58
N PHE A 192 5.09 -21.08 -8.55
CA PHE A 192 3.72 -21.58 -8.50
C PHE A 192 2.81 -21.02 -9.61
N THR A 193 3.09 -19.81 -10.10
CA THR A 193 2.33 -19.22 -11.21
C THR A 193 2.67 -19.83 -12.58
N LYS A 194 3.89 -20.35 -12.76
CA LYS A 194 4.27 -21.09 -13.99
C LYS A 194 3.65 -22.48 -14.06
N VAL A 195 3.43 -23.16 -12.92
CA VAL A 195 2.85 -24.52 -12.90
C VAL A 195 1.35 -24.52 -13.19
N SER A 196 0.61 -23.46 -12.84
CA SER A 196 -0.83 -23.35 -13.14
C SER A 196 -1.15 -22.98 -14.60
N SER A 197 -0.14 -22.78 -15.43
CA SER A 197 -0.28 -22.44 -16.86
C SER A 197 0.28 -23.52 -17.80
N ALA A 198 0.66 -24.68 -17.25
CA ALA A 198 0.89 -25.94 -17.96
C ALA A 198 -0.28 -26.89 -17.70
#